data_AF-A0A1C0SFJ4-F1
#
_entry.id   AF-A0A1C0SFJ4-F1
#
_cell.length_a   1.000
_cell.length_b   1.000
_cell.length_c   1.000
_cell.angle_alpha   90.00
_cell.angle_beta   90.00
_cell.angle_gamma   90.00
#
_symmetry.space_group_name_H-M   'P 1'
#
loop_
_entity.id
_entity.type
_entity.pdbx_description
1 polymer ?
#
loop_
_entity_poly.entity_id
_entity_poly.type
_entity_poly.pdbx_seq_one_letter_code
_entity_poly.pdbx_strand_id
1 'polypeptide(L)'
;MTAGAEPKRKRAREGPSSCTANTKAIRTITRHVWAEARERTDAHRLTPWGKAIYKRRKETVERSFADAKQLHGHRYARFRSRIRVACQCLLAAAAQNIKKIAMALTKAPKPRPA
;
A
#
# COMPACT_ATOMS: atom_id res chain seq x y z
N MET A 1 43.94 4.36 -24.78
CA MET A 1 42.77 3.50 -25.07
C MET A 1 41.65 3.87 -24.12
N THR A 2 40.75 4.76 -24.51
CA THR A 2 39.53 5.07 -23.75
C THR A 2 38.34 4.87 -24.69
N ALA A 3 37.56 3.83 -24.41
CA ALA A 3 36.40 3.46 -25.19
C ALA A 3 35.33 4.56 -25.10
N GLY A 4 34.92 5.09 -26.26
CA GLY A 4 33.82 6.02 -26.38
C GLY A 4 32.49 5.32 -26.09
N ALA A 5 31.68 5.92 -25.22
CA ALA A 5 30.32 5.47 -24.99
C ALA A 5 29.44 5.87 -26.19
N GLU A 6 28.88 4.87 -26.89
CA GLU A 6 27.90 5.11 -27.95
C GLU A 6 26.65 5.80 -27.42
N PRO A 7 26.14 6.84 -28.09
CA PRO A 7 24.86 7.42 -27.76
C PRO A 7 23.76 6.42 -28.13
N LYS A 8 23.02 5.93 -27.13
CA LYS A 8 21.84 5.07 -27.34
C LYS A 8 20.86 5.80 -28.27
N ARG A 9 20.85 5.41 -29.54
CA ARG A 9 19.93 5.88 -30.57
C ARG A 9 18.49 5.61 -30.11
N LYS A 10 17.81 6.61 -29.55
CA LYS A 10 16.37 6.53 -29.33
C LYS A 10 15.73 6.38 -30.70
N ARG A 11 15.01 5.27 -30.93
CA ARG A 11 14.17 5.09 -32.13
C ARG A 11 13.39 6.38 -32.37
N ALA A 12 13.54 6.96 -33.54
CA ALA A 12 12.67 8.05 -34.00
C ALA A 12 11.24 7.50 -33.99
N ARG A 13 10.42 8.01 -33.06
CA ARG A 13 9.00 7.68 -33.01
C ARG A 13 8.33 8.43 -34.15
N GLU A 14 7.69 7.69 -35.04
CA GLU A 14 6.89 8.22 -36.15
C GLU A 14 5.92 9.29 -35.64
N GLY A 15 5.67 10.30 -36.48
CA GLY A 15 5.13 11.61 -36.14
C GLY A 15 3.85 11.65 -35.28
N PRO A 16 3.47 12.86 -34.81
CA PRO A 16 2.45 13.07 -33.79
C PRO A 16 1.07 12.47 -34.11
N SER A 17 0.75 12.21 -35.38
CA SER A 17 -0.50 11.58 -35.82
C SER A 17 -0.67 10.12 -35.36
N SER A 18 0.42 9.41 -35.06
CA SER A 18 0.35 8.01 -34.58
C SER A 18 0.12 7.89 -33.07
N CYS A 19 0.26 8.99 -32.33
CA CYS A 19 0.44 8.97 -30.87
C CYS A 19 -0.76 9.54 -30.07
N THR A 20 -1.73 10.19 -30.72
CA THR A 20 -2.86 10.86 -30.03
C THR A 20 -4.15 10.73 -30.84
N ALA A 21 -5.23 10.30 -30.19
CA ALA A 21 -6.55 10.09 -30.81
C ALA A 21 -7.38 11.39 -31.00
N ASN A 22 -6.87 12.54 -30.56
CA ASN A 22 -7.53 13.83 -30.70
C ASN A 22 -7.20 14.43 -32.08
N THR A 23 -8.19 15.02 -32.76
CA THR A 23 -8.04 15.76 -34.03
C THR A 23 -7.00 16.86 -33.97
N LYS A 24 -6.78 17.46 -32.78
CA LYS A 24 -5.73 18.47 -32.58
C LYS A 24 -4.32 17.88 -32.45
N ALA A 25 -4.17 16.56 -32.45
CA ALA A 25 -2.93 15.83 -32.17
C ALA A 25 -2.25 16.25 -30.84
N ILE A 26 -3.04 16.63 -29.83
CA ILE A 26 -2.57 17.07 -28.51
C ILE A 26 -2.84 15.99 -27.46
N ARG A 27 -1.85 15.74 -26.60
CA ARG A 27 -1.98 14.89 -25.42
C ARG A 27 -2.77 15.62 -24.32
N THR A 28 -4.06 15.33 -24.20
CA THR A 28 -4.87 15.81 -23.07
C THR A 28 -4.68 14.90 -21.86
N ILE A 29 -4.30 15.48 -20.71
CA ILE A 29 -4.18 14.74 -19.45
C ILE A 29 -5.18 15.32 -18.45
N THR A 30 -6.24 14.56 -18.16
CA THR A 30 -7.21 14.93 -17.12
C THR A 30 -6.67 14.47 -15.77
N ARG A 31 -6.43 15.41 -14.85
CA ARG A 31 -5.94 15.11 -13.50
C ARG A 31 -6.90 15.65 -12.46
N HIS A 32 -7.04 14.93 -11.36
CA HIS A 32 -7.80 15.38 -10.21
C HIS A 32 -7.07 16.54 -9.50
N VAL A 33 -7.81 17.48 -8.91
CA VAL A 33 -7.24 18.66 -8.22
C VAL A 33 -6.20 18.27 -7.18
N TRP A 34 -6.42 17.16 -6.47
CA TRP A 34 -5.53 16.66 -5.42
C TRP A 34 -4.47 15.67 -5.90
N ALA A 35 -4.30 15.48 -7.21
CA ALA A 35 -3.40 14.48 -7.76
C ALA A 35 -1.94 14.73 -7.34
N GLU A 36 -1.49 15.99 -7.35
CA GLU A 36 -0.12 16.33 -6.94
C GLU A 36 0.13 16.06 -5.45
N ALA A 37 -0.81 16.40 -4.58
CA ALA A 37 -0.69 16.11 -3.16
C ALA A 37 -0.62 14.60 -2.88
N ARG A 38 -1.43 13.83 -3.61
CA ARG A 38 -1.40 12.36 -3.53
C ARG A 38 -0.07 11.80 -4.01
N GLU A 39 0.46 12.29 -5.13
CA GLU A 39 1.75 11.86 -5.67
C GLU A 39 2.93 12.22 -4.77
N ARG A 40 2.92 13.41 -4.16
CA ARG A 40 3.91 13.78 -3.13
C ARG A 40 3.89 12.79 -1.97
N THR A 41 2.68 12.43 -1.51
CA THR A 41 2.52 11.44 -0.44
C THR A 41 3.01 10.05 -0.87
N ASP A 42 2.65 9.62 -2.08
CA ASP A 42 3.05 8.33 -2.63
C ASP A 42 4.56 8.25 -2.86
N ALA A 43 5.23 9.37 -3.17
CA ALA A 43 6.68 9.42 -3.31
C ALA A 43 7.42 9.06 -2.01
N HIS A 44 6.84 9.33 -0.84
CA HIS A 44 7.46 8.97 0.44
C HIS A 44 7.70 7.47 0.58
N ARG A 45 6.91 6.61 -0.08
CA ARG A 45 7.13 5.15 -0.05
C ARG A 45 8.46 4.72 -0.68
N LEU A 46 9.01 5.55 -1.58
CA LEU A 46 10.27 5.27 -2.28
C LEU A 46 11.50 5.67 -1.47
N THR A 47 11.32 6.51 -0.44
CA THR A 47 12.40 6.91 0.47
C THR A 47 12.96 5.70 1.23
N PRO A 48 14.23 5.72 1.67
CA PRO A 48 14.81 4.62 2.47
C PRO A 48 13.98 4.30 3.71
N TRP A 49 13.51 5.34 4.41
CA TRP A 49 12.63 5.20 5.58
C TRP A 49 11.27 4.61 5.22
N GLY A 50 10.64 5.09 4.14
CA GLY A 50 9.39 4.54 3.64
C GLY A 50 9.48 3.06 3.30
N LYS A 51 10.57 2.62 2.67
CA LYS A 51 10.86 1.21 2.39
C LYS A 51 11.01 0.38 3.67
N ALA A 52 11.71 0.90 4.68
CA ALA A 52 11.87 0.24 5.97
C ALA A 52 10.52 0.06 6.70
N ILE A 53 9.69 1.11 6.75
CA ILE A 53 8.33 1.03 7.29
C ILE A 53 7.49 0.02 6.52
N TYR A 54 7.56 0.04 5.18
CA TYR A 54 6.79 -0.88 4.34
C TYR A 54 7.16 -2.34 4.61
N LYS A 55 8.45 -2.66 4.83
CA LYS A 55 8.88 -4.01 5.24
C LYS A 55 8.23 -4.43 6.57
N ARG A 56 8.26 -3.55 7.58
CA ARG A 56 7.68 -3.82 8.91
C ARG A 56 6.15 -3.95 8.89
N ARG A 57 5.46 -3.26 7.98
CA ARG A 57 3.99 -3.33 7.83
C ARG A 57 3.51 -4.74 7.50
N LYS A 58 4.26 -5.50 6.71
CA LYS A 58 3.90 -6.88 6.33
C LYS A 58 3.81 -7.80 7.56
N GLU A 59 4.73 -7.63 8.50
CA GLU A 59 4.85 -8.47 9.69
C GLU A 59 3.86 -8.08 10.79
N THR A 60 3.42 -6.82 10.80
CA THR A 60 2.63 -6.25 11.89
C THR A 60 1.20 -5.96 11.44
N VAL A 61 1.04 -4.96 10.59
CA VAL A 61 -0.26 -4.44 10.16
C VAL A 61 -0.99 -5.46 9.27
N GLU A 62 -0.32 -5.96 8.22
CA GLU A 62 -0.95 -6.89 7.27
C GLU A 62 -1.29 -8.23 7.93
N ARG A 63 -0.46 -8.70 8.86
CA ARG A 63 -0.75 -9.87 9.70
C ARG A 63 -2.01 -9.67 10.55
N SER A 64 -2.16 -8.52 11.20
CA SER A 64 -3.38 -8.18 11.97
C SER A 64 -4.65 -8.18 11.09
N PHE A 65 -4.53 -7.65 9.86
CA PHE A 65 -5.63 -7.68 8.90
C PHE A 65 -5.95 -9.09 8.41
N ALA A 66 -4.95 -9.95 8.22
CA ALA A 66 -5.15 -11.35 7.88
C ALA A 66 -5.90 -12.09 9.00
N ASP A 67 -5.49 -11.88 10.25
CA ASP A 67 -6.17 -12.44 11.43
C ASP A 67 -7.61 -11.93 11.53
N ALA A 68 -7.87 -10.65 11.26
CA ALA A 68 -9.23 -10.10 11.26
C ALA A 68 -10.11 -10.74 10.17
N LYS A 69 -9.55 -11.00 8.99
CA LYS A 69 -10.26 -11.69 7.91
C LYS A 69 -10.60 -13.12 8.28
N GLN A 70 -9.65 -13.86 8.86
CA GLN A 70 -9.82 -15.29 9.13
C GLN A 70 -10.61 -15.57 10.41
N LEU A 71 -10.29 -14.88 11.51
CA LEU A 71 -10.84 -15.17 12.84
C LEU A 71 -12.08 -14.34 13.16
N HIS A 72 -12.22 -13.14 12.59
CA HIS A 72 -13.34 -12.23 12.88
C HIS A 72 -14.34 -12.11 11.72
N GLY A 73 -14.16 -12.88 10.65
CA GLY A 73 -15.11 -12.98 9.54
C GLY A 73 -15.16 -11.75 8.63
N HIS A 74 -14.07 -10.96 8.56
CA HIS A 74 -14.02 -9.75 7.72
C HIS A 74 -13.84 -10.05 6.21
N ARG A 75 -13.94 -11.32 5.78
CA ARG A 75 -13.95 -11.65 4.35
C ARG A 75 -15.18 -11.09 3.63
N TYR A 76 -16.30 -10.96 4.35
CA TYR A 76 -17.55 -10.44 3.83
C TYR A 76 -18.16 -9.43 4.79
N ALA A 77 -18.90 -8.46 4.26
CA ALA A 77 -19.73 -7.59 5.07
C ALA A 77 -20.92 -8.38 5.62
N ARG A 78 -20.87 -8.72 6.92
CA ARG A 78 -21.93 -9.50 7.58
C ARG A 78 -23.21 -8.71 7.85
N PHE A 79 -23.11 -7.38 7.84
CA PHE A 79 -24.22 -6.48 8.13
C PHE A 79 -24.50 -5.58 6.92
N ARG A 80 -25.78 -5.22 6.73
CA ARG A 80 -26.21 -4.35 5.63
C ARG A 80 -25.89 -2.86 5.86
N SER A 81 -25.81 -2.41 7.11
CA SER A 81 -25.57 -0.98 7.39
C SER A 81 -24.08 -0.69 7.59
N ARG A 82 -23.63 0.46 7.05
CA ARG A 82 -22.25 0.95 7.19
C ARG A 82 -21.85 1.07 8.66
N ILE A 83 -22.74 1.59 9.50
CA ILE A 83 -22.50 1.76 10.94
C ILE A 83 -22.26 0.39 11.59
N ARG A 84 -23.09 -0.62 11.29
CA ARG A 84 -22.94 -1.95 11.89
C ARG A 84 -21.67 -2.66 11.44
N VAL A 85 -21.29 -2.54 10.16
CA VAL A 85 -20.01 -3.04 9.65
C VAL A 85 -18.84 -2.31 10.33
N ALA A 86 -18.94 -0.99 10.50
CA ALA A 86 -17.92 -0.22 11.20
C ALA A 86 -17.76 -0.66 12.66
N CYS A 87 -18.86 -0.86 13.39
CA CYS A 87 -18.82 -1.34 14.78
C CYS A 87 -18.16 -2.73 14.88
N GLN A 88 -18.50 -3.67 13.99
CA GLN A 88 -17.83 -4.98 13.94
C GLN A 88 -16.31 -4.80 13.77
N CYS A 89 -15.91 -3.96 12.81
CA CYS A 89 -14.51 -3.73 12.54
C CYS A 89 -13.76 -3.10 13.72
N LEU A 90 -14.38 -2.12 14.37
CA LEU A 90 -13.79 -1.43 15.52
C LEU A 90 -13.67 -2.35 16.73
N LEU A 91 -14.68 -3.17 17.02
CA LEU A 91 -14.63 -4.15 18.11
C LEU A 91 -13.54 -5.20 17.88
N ALA A 92 -13.42 -5.73 16.67
CA ALA A 92 -12.36 -6.67 16.31
C ALA A 92 -10.97 -6.04 16.46
N ALA A 93 -10.79 -4.81 15.97
CA ALA A 93 -9.54 -4.07 16.12
C ALA A 93 -9.20 -3.78 17.60
N ALA A 94 -10.21 -3.42 18.41
CA ALA A 94 -10.03 -3.19 19.84
C ALA A 94 -9.54 -4.46 20.55
N ALA A 95 -10.16 -5.61 20.29
CA ALA A 95 -9.73 -6.89 20.84
C ALA A 95 -8.29 -7.25 20.43
N GLN A 96 -7.93 -7.05 19.16
CA GLN A 96 -6.56 -7.26 18.67
C GLN A 96 -5.55 -6.33 19.36
N ASN A 97 -5.91 -5.07 19.57
CA ASN A 97 -5.06 -4.11 20.26
C ASN A 97 -4.85 -4.49 21.74
N ILE A 98 -5.90 -4.91 22.44
CA ILE A 98 -5.82 -5.40 23.83
C ILE A 98 -4.89 -6.61 23.91
N LYS A 99 -5.06 -7.59 23.01
CA LYS A 99 -4.16 -8.75 22.92
C LYS A 99 -2.70 -8.32 22.74
N LYS A 100 -2.44 -7.36 21.86
CA LYS A 100 -1.09 -6.87 21.59
C LYS A 100 -0.48 -6.17 22.81
N ILE A 101 -1.26 -5.38 23.54
CA ILE A 101 -0.83 -4.74 24.80
C ILE A 101 -0.52 -5.81 25.85
N ALA A 102 -1.41 -6.79 26.03
CA ALA A 102 -1.20 -7.88 26.97
C ALA A 102 0.09 -8.68 26.65
N MET A 103 0.34 -8.97 25.38
CA MET A 103 1.57 -9.64 24.94
C MET A 103 2.84 -8.81 25.15
N ALA A 104 2.74 -7.47 25.08
CA ALA A 104 3.87 -6.59 25.32
C ALA A 104 4.18 -6.43 26.82
N LEU A 105 3.15 -6.51 27.67
CA LEU A 105 3.28 -6.36 29.12
C LEU A 105 3.63 -7.68 29.84
N THR A 106 3.30 -8.83 29.24
CA THR A 106 3.59 -10.14 29.83
C THR A 106 4.98 -10.62 29.42
N LYS A 107 5.76 -11.11 30.40
CA LYS A 107 7.09 -11.68 30.15
C LYS A 107 6.92 -12.95 29.32
N ALA A 108 7.75 -13.13 28.29
CA ALA A 108 7.67 -14.30 27.41
C ALA A 108 7.72 -15.60 28.24
N PRO A 109 6.83 -16.56 27.99
CA PRO A 109 6.84 -17.82 28.73
C PRO A 109 8.17 -18.53 28.53
N LYS A 110 8.77 -19.02 29.62
CA LYS A 110 10.01 -19.82 29.55
C LYS A 110 9.75 -21.03 28.64
N PRO A 111 10.64 -21.36 27.70
CA PRO A 111 10.47 -22.53 26.86
C PRO A 111 10.29 -23.76 27.75
N ARG A 112 9.26 -24.55 27.46
CA ARG A 112 9.00 -25.79 28.16
C ARG A 112 10.08 -26.80 27.72
N PRO A 113 10.78 -27.47 28.65
CA PRO A 113 11.69 -28.55 28.27
C PRO A 113 10.90 -29.64 27.53
N ALA A 114 11.56 -30.26 26.56
CA ALA A 114 11.02 -31.29 25.68
C ALA A 114 10.50 -32.51 26.45
#